data_AF-A0A9J6R072-F1
#
_entry.id   AF-A0A9J6R072-F1
#
_cell.length_a   1.000
_cell.length_b   1.000
_cell.length_c   1.000
_cell.angle_alpha   90.00
_cell.angle_beta   90.00
_cell.angle_gamma   90.00
#
_symmetry.space_group_name_H-M   'P 1'
#
loop_
_entity.id
_entity.type
_entity.pdbx_description
1 polymer ?
#
loop_
_entity_poly.entity_id
_entity_poly.type
_entity_poly.pdbx_seq_one_letter_code
_entity_poly.pdbx_strand_id
1 'polypeptide(L)'
;MKQNYNEILREYRIYLTEHEKSHATIQKYVRELVWFLSFLQGEEPTKAKVLEYREQLQQSHHARTVNAKLSAIHSYLDYLGLAA
;
A
#
# COMPACT_ATOMS: atom_id res chain seq x y z
N MET A 1 9.46 -13.73 -13.19
CA MET A 1 10.04 -13.48 -11.86
C MET A 1 8.88 -13.12 -10.92
N LYS A 2 8.44 -14.04 -10.07
CA LYS A 2 7.46 -13.69 -9.01
C LYS A 2 8.24 -12.90 -7.97
N GLN A 3 8.11 -11.58 -8.00
CA GLN A 3 8.75 -10.70 -7.02
C GLN A 3 8.43 -11.16 -5.60
N ASN A 4 9.38 -10.93 -4.69
CA ASN A 4 9.33 -11.40 -3.31
C ASN A 4 8.32 -10.61 -2.46
N TYR A 5 7.05 -10.59 -2.87
CA TYR A 5 5.97 -9.94 -2.13
C TYR A 5 5.81 -10.54 -0.74
N ASN A 6 6.11 -11.82 -0.56
CA ASN A 6 6.01 -12.46 0.75
C ASN A 6 6.93 -11.82 1.79
N GLU A 7 8.17 -11.49 1.42
CA GLU A 7 9.09 -10.79 2.32
C GLU A 7 8.67 -9.35 2.55
N ILE A 8 8.34 -8.60 1.49
CA ILE A 8 7.84 -7.22 1.62
C ILE A 8 6.61 -7.14 2.54
N LEU A 9 5.63 -8.02 2.36
CA LEU A 9 4.41 -8.05 3.17
C LEU A 9 4.68 -8.49 4.62
N ARG A 10 5.69 -9.35 4.83
CA ARG A 10 6.10 -9.79 6.17
C ARG A 10 6.76 -8.63 6.92
N GLU A 11 7.74 -7.98 6.32
CA GLU A 11 8.46 -6.87 6.94
C GLU A 11 7.52 -5.69 7.22
N TYR A 12 6.64 -5.36 6.26
CA TYR A 12 5.64 -4.31 6.48
C TYR A 12 4.64 -4.68 7.59
N ARG A 13 4.27 -5.96 7.73
CA ARG A 13 3.41 -6.40 8.84
C ARG A 13 4.10 -6.24 10.19
N ILE A 14 5.39 -6.54 10.28
CA ILE A 14 6.19 -6.34 11.49
C ILE A 14 6.20 -4.84 11.85
N TYR A 15 6.54 -3.99 10.89
CA TYR A 15 6.52 -2.53 11.05
C TYR A 15 5.17 -2.02 11.59
N LEU A 16 4.04 -2.46 11.00
CA LEU A 16 2.71 -2.03 11.48
C LEU A 16 2.41 -2.52 12.91
N THR A 17 2.93 -3.67 13.29
CA THR A 17 2.78 -4.23 14.65
C THR A 17 3.59 -3.41 15.66
N GLU A 18 4.83 -3.05 15.32
CA GLU A 18 5.70 -2.20 16.13
C GLU A 18 5.14 -0.78 16.28
N HIS A 19 4.39 -0.29 15.28
CA HIS A 19 3.67 0.98 15.32
C HIS A 19 2.24 0.86 15.89
N GLU A 20 2.00 -0.18 16.69
CA GLU A 20 0.77 -0.41 17.48
C GLU A 20 -0.53 -0.38 16.66
N LYS A 21 -0.49 -0.73 15.37
CA LYS A 21 -1.70 -0.83 14.56
C LYS A 21 -2.52 -2.03 15.02
N SER A 22 -3.83 -1.84 15.13
CA SER A 22 -4.74 -2.95 15.46
C SER A 22 -4.69 -4.04 14.39
N HIS A 23 -4.97 -5.28 14.79
CA HIS A 23 -5.00 -6.43 13.87
C HIS A 23 -5.89 -6.18 12.64
N ALA A 24 -7.05 -5.55 12.81
CA ALA A 24 -7.94 -5.19 11.72
C ALA A 24 -7.30 -4.19 10.73
N THR A 25 -6.59 -3.19 11.25
CA THR A 25 -5.86 -2.21 10.43
C THR A 25 -4.70 -2.87 9.70
N ILE A 26 -3.94 -3.75 10.36
CA ILE A 26 -2.85 -4.52 9.74
C ILE A 26 -3.37 -5.34 8.56
N GLN A 27 -4.43 -6.13 8.76
CA GLN A 27 -5.01 -6.95 7.69
C GLN A 27 -5.49 -6.10 6.52
N LYS A 28 -6.14 -4.97 6.81
CA LYS A 28 -6.58 -4.02 5.79
C LYS A 28 -5.38 -3.47 5.01
N TYR A 29 -4.34 -3.00 5.70
CA TYR A 29 -3.20 -2.35 5.06
C TYR A 29 -2.40 -3.33 4.21
N VAL A 30 -2.15 -4.54 4.70
CA VAL A 30 -1.50 -5.62 3.94
C VAL A 30 -2.29 -5.98 2.69
N ARG A 31 -3.63 -6.06 2.78
CA ARG A 31 -4.48 -6.34 1.61
C ARG A 31 -4.35 -5.24 0.56
N GLU A 32 -4.41 -3.98 0.96
CA GLU A 32 -4.28 -2.86 0.02
C GLU A 32 -2.87 -2.80 -0.59
N LEU A 33 -1.82 -3.15 0.17
CA LEU A 33 -0.46 -3.25 -0.34
C LEU A 33 -0.33 -4.35 -1.42
N VAL A 34 -0.98 -5.51 -1.25
CA VAL A 34 -0.99 -6.57 -2.28
C VAL A 34 -1.54 -6.04 -3.61
N TRP A 35 -2.65 -5.29 -3.57
CA TRP A 35 -3.23 -4.69 -4.78
C TRP A 35 -2.31 -3.66 -5.41
N PHE A 36 -1.67 -2.82 -4.59
CA PHE A 36 -0.75 -1.81 -5.07
C PHE A 36 0.52 -2.43 -5.70
N LEU A 37 1.13 -3.43 -5.05
CA LEU A 37 2.29 -4.14 -5.61
C LEU A 37 1.95 -4.85 -6.94
N SER A 38 0.74 -5.43 -7.01
CA SER A 38 0.24 -6.04 -8.25
C SER A 38 0.06 -5.01 -9.37
N PHE A 39 -0.39 -3.79 -9.04
CA PHE A 39 -0.47 -2.68 -9.98
C PHE A 39 0.91 -2.22 -10.46
N LEU A 40 1.89 -2.13 -9.57
CA LEU A 40 3.25 -1.71 -9.92
C LEU A 40 3.96 -2.68 -10.86
N GLN A 41 3.59 -3.97 -10.85
CA GLN A 41 4.23 -5.03 -11.65
C GLN A 41 5.76 -5.06 -11.52
N GLY A 42 6.26 -4.56 -10.39
CA GLY A 42 7.67 -4.51 -10.07
C GLY A 42 8.42 -3.24 -10.36
N GLU A 43 7.73 -2.22 -10.84
CA GLU A 43 8.22 -0.85 -10.86
C GLU A 43 8.31 -0.26 -9.44
N GLU A 44 9.17 0.74 -9.27
CA GLU A 44 9.32 1.45 -8.00
C GLU A 44 8.08 2.31 -7.69
N PRO A 45 7.70 2.43 -6.40
CA PRO A 45 6.59 3.25 -5.99
C PRO A 45 6.97 4.75 -6.04
N THR A 46 6.79 5.37 -7.20
CA THR A 46 6.99 6.81 -7.39
C THR A 46 5.70 7.60 -7.16
N LYS A 47 5.81 8.92 -6.95
CA LYS A 47 4.65 9.82 -6.87
C LYS A 47 3.73 9.72 -8.09
N ALA A 48 4.30 9.53 -9.29
CA ALA A 48 3.55 9.35 -10.52
C ALA A 48 2.73 8.05 -10.49
N LYS A 49 3.33 6.94 -10.05
CA LYS A 49 2.62 5.66 -9.90
C LYS A 49 1.50 5.70 -8.86
N VAL A 50 1.70 6.44 -7.76
CA VAL A 50 0.65 6.64 -6.75
C VAL A 50 -0.52 7.45 -7.32
N LEU A 51 -0.24 8.46 -8.15
CA LEU A 51 -1.28 9.25 -8.83
C LEU A 51 -2.06 8.41 -9.84
N GLU A 52 -1.37 7.66 -10.69
CA GLU A 52 -1.99 6.74 -11.65
C GLU A 52 -2.88 5.70 -10.94
N TYR A 53 -2.38 5.13 -9.84
CA TYR A 53 -3.17 4.19 -9.04
C TYR A 53 -4.41 4.84 -8.43
N ARG A 54 -4.29 6.08 -7.94
CA ARG A 54 -5.43 6.85 -7.42
C ARG A 54 -6.49 7.07 -8.51
N GLU A 55 -6.09 7.45 -9.71
CA GLU A 55 -7.00 7.66 -10.84
C GLU A 55 -7.72 6.36 -11.20
N GLN A 56 -7.02 5.21 -11.21
CA GLN A 56 -7.63 3.90 -11.42
C GLN A 56 -8.66 3.54 -10.35
N LEU A 57 -8.36 3.79 -9.06
CA LEU A 57 -9.32 3.54 -7.98
C LEU A 57 -10.58 4.42 -8.11
N GLN A 58 -10.43 5.68 -8.55
CA GLN A 58 -11.55 6.61 -8.71
C GLN A 58 -12.55 6.18 -9.79
N GLN A 59 -12.14 5.34 -10.75
CA GLN A 59 -13.05 4.81 -11.77
C GLN A 59 -14.09 3.83 -11.21
N SER A 60 -13.81 3.19 -10.06
CA SER A 60 -14.63 2.09 -9.53
C SER A 60 -15.03 2.26 -8.06
N HIS A 61 -14.55 3.32 -7.40
CA HIS A 61 -14.77 3.54 -5.97
C HIS A 61 -15.09 5.01 -5.66
N HIS A 62 -15.96 5.21 -4.66
CA HIS A 62 -16.21 6.54 -4.11
C HIS A 62 -14.98 7.09 -3.38
N ALA A 63 -14.88 8.42 -3.30
CA ALA A 63 -13.76 9.14 -2.69
C ALA A 63 -13.39 8.64 -1.28
N ARG A 64 -14.39 8.28 -0.46
CA ARG A 64 -14.16 7.72 0.88
C ARG A 64 -13.34 6.43 0.85
N THR A 65 -13.67 5.52 -0.07
CA THR A 65 -12.96 4.25 -0.25
C THR A 65 -11.58 4.48 -0.84
N VAL A 66 -11.46 5.35 -1.85
CA VAL A 66 -10.17 5.72 -2.45
C VAL A 66 -9.22 6.23 -1.37
N ASN A 67 -9.66 7.19 -0.55
CA ASN A 67 -8.83 7.74 0.52
C ASN A 67 -8.44 6.66 1.55
N ALA A 68 -9.37 5.78 1.92
CA ALA A 68 -9.10 4.70 2.86
C ALA A 68 -8.07 3.68 2.34
N LYS A 69 -8.02 3.46 1.02
CA LYS A 69 -7.01 2.61 0.35
C LYS A 69 -5.66 3.33 0.25
N LEU A 70 -5.67 4.61 -0.14
CA LEU A 70 -4.47 5.44 -0.22
C LEU A 70 -3.81 5.64 1.14
N SER A 71 -4.55 5.69 2.26
CA SER A 71 -3.94 5.74 3.60
C SER A 71 -3.06 4.51 3.88
N ALA A 72 -3.43 3.34 3.39
CA ALA A 72 -2.60 2.15 3.53
C ALA A 72 -1.33 2.22 2.68
N ILE A 73 -1.42 2.82 1.49
CA ILE A 73 -0.28 3.01 0.58
C ILE A 73 0.66 4.07 1.12
N HIS A 74 0.16 5.21 1.56
CA HIS A 74 1.00 6.24 2.19
C HIS A 74 1.73 5.68 3.41
N SER A 75 1.05 4.91 4.26
CA SER A 75 1.71 4.22 5.38
C SER A 75 2.82 3.25 4.95
N TYR A 76 2.75 2.67 3.75
CA TYR A 76 3.81 1.85 3.19
C TYR A 76 4.95 2.69 2.62
N LEU A 77 4.64 3.84 2.00
CA LEU A 77 5.65 4.80 1.54
C LEU A 77 6.41 5.41 2.73
N ASP A 78 5.72 5.70 3.84
CA ASP A 78 6.33 6.13 5.10
C ASP A 78 7.34 5.08 5.59
N TYR A 79 6.95 3.79 5.58
CA TYR A 79 7.82 2.67 5.94
C TYR A 79 9.07 2.58 5.05
N LEU A 80 8.93 2.86 3.75
CA LEU A 80 10.06 2.90 2.82
C LEU A 80 10.92 4.18 2.93
N GLY A 81 10.53 5.16 3.76
CA GLY A 81 11.18 6.47 3.82
C GLY A 81 10.96 7.33 2.58
N LEU A 82 9.91 7.04 1.80
CA LEU A 82 9.56 7.72 0.55
C LEU A 82 8.41 8.72 0.71
N ALA A 83 7.90 8.89 1.92
CA ALA A 83 6.90 9.89 2.23
C ALA A 83 7.52 11.28 2.29
N ALA A 84 6.90 12.20 1.56
CA ALA A 84 7.21 13.64 1.57
C ALA A 84 6.02 14.41 2.12
#